data_AF-A0A7L2E0D1-F1
#
_entry.id   AF-A0A7L2E0D1-F1
#
_cell.length_a   1.000
_cell.length_b   1.000
_cell.length_c   1.000
_cell.angle_alpha   90.00
_cell.angle_beta   90.00
_cell.angle_gamma   90.00
#
_symmetry.space_group_name_H-M   'P 1'
#
loop_
_entity.id
_entity.type
_entity.pdbx_description
1 polymer ?
#
loop_
_entity_poly.entity_id
_entity_poly.type
_entity_poly.pdbx_seq_one_letter_code
_entity_poly.pdbx_strand_id
1 'polypeptide(L)' 'DPRGLYVCETGGQRKSLQVHYRMCQNCIEVDAPTISGIVIADVVATLFLAVAVYCISGHDRGHTSRASDKQNLIANELYQ' A
#
# COMPACT_ATOMS: atom_id res chain seq x y z
N ASP A 1 -4.74 -2.75 32.38
CA ASP A 1 -3.33 -2.84 32.82
C ASP A 1 -3.25 -2.91 34.33
N PRO A 2 -3.00 -4.09 34.93
CA PRO A 2 -2.76 -4.14 36.36
C PRO A 2 -1.43 -3.44 36.65
N ARG A 3 -1.51 -2.32 37.36
CA ARG A 3 -0.38 -1.53 37.83
C ARG A 3 -0.64 -1.15 39.27
N GLY A 4 0.36 -1.29 40.13
CA GLY A 4 0.23 -0.93 41.54
C GLY A 4 1.03 -1.82 42.47
N LEU A 5 1.05 -1.42 43.74
CA LEU A 5 1.66 -2.18 44.81
C LEU A 5 0.64 -3.15 45.40
N TYR A 6 0.95 -4.44 45.36
CA TYR A 6 0.17 -5.50 45.98
C TYR A 6 0.89 -5.96 47.24
N VAL A 7 0.15 -6.20 48.32
CA VAL A 7 0.74 -6.66 49.58
C VAL A 7 0.04 -7.95 50.00
N CYS A 8 0.84 -8.96 50.32
CA CYS A 8 0.37 -10.21 50.92
C CYS A 8 0.82 -10.25 52.39
N GLU A 9 -0.08 -10.65 53.29
CA GLU A 9 0.19 -10.75 54.72
C GLU A 9 -0.19 -12.14 55.22
N THR A 10 0.78 -12.90 55.74
CA THR A 10 0.57 -14.23 56.32
C THR A 10 1.35 -14.34 57.61
N GLY A 11 0.68 -14.69 58.71
CA GLY A 11 1.33 -14.89 60.01
C GLY A 11 2.13 -13.68 60.50
N GLY A 12 1.65 -12.45 60.23
CA GLY A 12 2.33 -11.20 60.60
C GLY A 12 3.50 -10.79 59.69
N GLN A 13 3.83 -11.59 58.67
CA GLN A 13 4.83 -11.23 57.66
C GLN A 13 4.15 -10.55 56.47
N ARG A 14 4.55 -9.30 56.17
CA ARG A 14 4.11 -8.56 54.97
C ARG A 14 5.13 -8.68 53.84
N LYS A 15 4.66 -9.02 52.65
CA LYS A 15 5.42 -9.09 51.40
C LYS A 15 4.75 -8.17 50.38
N SER A 16 5.49 -7.20 49.85
CA SER A 16 4.99 -6.27 48.83
C SER A 16 5.53 -6.61 47.44
N LEU A 17 4.69 -6.48 46.42
CA LEU A 17 4.98 -6.71 45.01
C LEU A 17 4.52 -5.50 44.19
N GLN A 18 5.44 -4.78 43.56
CA GLN A 18 5.10 -3.72 42.62
C GLN A 18 4.84 -4.35 41.24
N VAL A 19 3.59 -4.36 40.80
CA VAL A 19 3.21 -4.83 39.47
C VAL A 19 3.22 -3.63 38.52
N HIS A 20 3.94 -3.76 37.41
CA HIS A 20 3.90 -2.80 36.32
C HIS A 20 3.76 -3.55 35.00
N TYR A 21 2.52 -3.91 34.65
CA TYR A 21 2.22 -4.61 33.42
C TYR A 21 1.52 -3.68 32.42
N ARG A 22 1.98 -3.70 31.17
CA ARG A 22 1.30 -3.03 30.06
C ARG A 22 0.55 -4.06 29.23
N MET A 23 -0.78 -4.07 29.31
CA MET A 23 -1.58 -4.95 28.44
C MET A 23 -1.60 -4.33 27.06
N CYS A 24 -1.29 -5.11 26.02
CA CYS A 24 -1.44 -4.64 24.64
C CYS A 24 -2.35 -5.56 23.85
N GLN A 25 -3.57 -5.10 23.59
CA GLN A 25 -4.57 -5.85 22.80
C GLN A 25 -4.36 -5.69 21.28
N ASN A 26 -3.65 -4.64 20.84
CA ASN A 26 -3.42 -4.30 19.43
C ASN A 26 -1.94 -3.99 19.11
N CYS A 27 -1.00 -4.46 19.92
CA CYS A 27 0.41 -4.33 19.54
C CYS A 27 0.68 -5.26 18.36
N ILE A 28 1.15 -4.67 17.27
CA ILE A 28 1.67 -5.41 16.13
C ILE A 28 3.16 -5.54 16.37
N GLU A 29 3.64 -6.77 16.50
CA GLU A 29 5.06 -7.04 16.52
C GLU A 29 5.63 -6.76 15.12
N VAL A 30 6.25 -5.60 15.00
CA VAL A 30 6.91 -5.16 13.76
C VAL A 30 8.32 -5.73 13.75
N ASP A 31 8.42 -6.99 13.36
CA ASP A 31 9.71 -7.63 13.09
C ASP A 31 10.29 -7.14 11.75
N ALA A 32 11.61 -7.23 11.60
CA ALA A 32 12.33 -6.83 10.38
C ALA A 32 11.73 -7.39 9.05
N PRO A 33 11.33 -8.67 8.95
CA PRO A 33 10.61 -9.21 7.80
C PRO A 33 9.26 -8.52 7.53
N THR A 34 8.47 -8.20 8.55
CA THR A 34 7.17 -7.53 8.36
C THR A 34 7.36 -6.11 7.82
N ILE A 35 8.31 -5.35 8.39
CA ILE A 35 8.60 -3.99 7.91
C ILE A 35 9.13 -4.02 6.47
N SER A 36 10.09 -4.91 6.18
CA SER A 36 10.64 -5.03 4.83
C SER A 36 9.59 -5.46 3.81
N GLY A 37 8.69 -6.37 4.16
CA GLY A 37 7.57 -6.78 3.31
C GLY A 37 6.64 -5.62 2.97
N ILE A 38 6.30 -4.78 3.95
CA ILE A 38 5.48 -3.58 3.74
C ILE A 38 6.16 -2.61 2.77
N VAL A 39 7.45 -2.34 2.96
CA VAL A 39 8.20 -1.41 2.09
C VAL A 39 8.28 -1.93 0.67
N ILE A 40 8.59 -3.22 0.47
CA ILE A 40 8.68 -3.82 -0.87
C ILE A 40 7.31 -3.78 -1.56
N ALA A 41 6.24 -4.12 -0.84
CA ALA A 41 4.89 -4.08 -1.38
C ALA A 41 4.48 -2.67 -1.83
N ASP A 42 4.82 -1.65 -1.04
CA ASP A 42 4.53 -0.25 -1.36
C ASP A 42 5.28 0.23 -2.62
N VAL A 43 6.57 -0.13 -2.74
CA VAL A 43 7.37 0.18 -3.94
C VAL A 43 6.78 -0.49 -5.18
N VAL A 44 6.42 -1.76 -5.09
CA VAL A 44 5.82 -2.51 -6.20
C VAL A 44 4.47 -1.92 -6.61
N ALA A 45 3.61 -1.59 -5.63
CA ALA A 45 2.32 -0.94 -5.88
C ALA A 45 2.50 0.41 -6.59
N THR A 46 3.45 1.23 -6.13
CA THR A 46 3.76 2.52 -6.73
C THR A 46 4.25 2.37 -8.18
N LEU A 47 5.08 1.36 -8.46
CA LEU A 47 5.52 1.07 -9.83
C LEU A 47 4.34 0.69 -10.74
N PHE A 48 3.42 -0.15 -10.27
CA PHE A 48 2.22 -0.50 -11.03
C PHE A 48 1.36 0.73 -11.34
N LEU A 49 1.15 1.61 -10.35
CA LEU A 49 0.42 2.86 -10.56
C LEU A 49 1.14 3.77 -11.56
N ALA A 50 2.45 3.90 -11.46
CA ALA A 50 3.25 4.71 -12.39
C ALA A 50 3.15 4.20 -13.83
N VAL A 51 3.25 2.89 -14.04
CA VAL A 51 3.09 2.26 -15.36
C VAL A 51 1.67 2.46 -15.89
N ALA A 52 0.65 2.28 -15.04
CA ALA A 52 -0.74 2.48 -15.44
C ALA A 52 -0.97 3.93 -15.92
N VAL A 53 -0.51 4.93 -15.15
CA VAL A 53 -0.59 6.34 -15.52
C VAL A 53 0.19 6.62 -16.80
N TYR A 54 1.38 6.05 -16.95
CA TYR A 54 2.19 6.19 -18.16
C TYR A 54 1.46 5.64 -19.39
N CYS A 55 0.85 4.46 -19.30
CA CYS A 55 0.09 3.85 -20.39
C CYS A 55 -1.15 4.68 -20.76
N ILE A 56 -1.88 5.19 -19.76
CA ILE A 56 -3.06 6.04 -19.99
C ILE A 56 -2.65 7.36 -20.65
N SER A 57 -1.60 8.01 -20.14
CA SER A 57 -1.12 9.31 -20.65
C SER A 57 -0.38 9.18 -21.98
N GLY A 58 0.23 8.03 -22.25
CA GLY A 58 0.95 7.72 -23.48
C GLY A 58 0.03 7.47 -24.68
N HIS A 59 -1.25 7.15 -24.44
CA HIS A 59 -2.24 7.00 -25.50
C HIS A 59 -2.46 8.30 -26.29
N ASP A 60 -2.17 9.47 -25.71
CA ASP A 60 -2.28 10.78 -26.35
C ASP A 60 -1.03 11.19 -27.17
N ARG A 61 0.13 10.51 -27.01
CA ARG A 61 1.43 10.99 -27.56
C ARG A 61 2.05 10.13 -28.66
N GLY A 62 1.43 9.02 -29.10
CA GLY A 62 2.14 8.06 -29.95
C GLY A 62 1.35 7.32 -31.03
N HIS A 63 0.02 7.43 -31.07
CA HIS A 63 -0.73 7.03 -32.25
C HIS A 63 -1.19 8.28 -32.96
N THR A 64 -0.28 8.84 -33.78
CA THR A 64 -0.73 9.26 -35.12
C THR A 64 -1.63 8.13 -35.61
N SER A 65 -2.92 8.42 -35.80
CA SER A 65 -3.84 7.58 -36.55
C SER A 65 -3.04 6.97 -37.69
N ARG A 66 -2.71 5.69 -37.57
CA ARG A 66 -2.31 4.92 -38.74
C ARG A 66 -3.57 4.94 -39.57
N ALA A 67 -3.60 5.86 -40.52
CA ALA A 67 -4.69 6.15 -41.43
C ALA A 67 -5.35 4.84 -41.84
N SER A 68 -6.41 4.48 -41.13
CA SER A 68 -7.45 3.58 -41.62
C SER A 68 -8.50 4.39 -42.37
N ASP A 69 -8.18 5.63 -42.74
CA ASP A 69 -8.80 6.34 -43.85
C ASP A 69 -8.26 5.76 -45.17
N LYS A 70 -8.56 4.46 -45.41
CA LYS A 70 -8.88 4.00 -46.76
C LYS A 70 -10.33 4.38 -47.08
N GLN A 71 -10.74 5.60 -46.72
CA GLN A 71 -11.98 6.18 -47.19
C GLN A 71 -11.74 6.59 -48.65
N ASN A 72 -12.02 5.62 -49.52
CA ASN A 72 -12.44 5.75 -50.91
C ASN A 72 -12.42 7.19 -51.46
N LEU A 73 -11.29 7.61 -52.05
CA LEU A 73 -11.30 8.75 -52.96
C LEU A 73 -12.21 8.37 -54.14
N ILE A 74 -13.46 8.83 -54.09
CA ILE A 74 -14.31 8.87 -55.28
C ILE A 74 -13.61 9.83 -56.24
N ALA A 75 -12.97 9.26 -57.26
CA ALA A 75 -12.45 9.99 -58.39
C ALA A 75 -13.63 10.66 -59.09
N ASN A 76 -13.78 11.96 -58.89
CA ASN A 76 -14.70 12.79 -59.64
C ASN A 76 -14.06 13.08 -61.01
N GLU A 77 -14.08 12.09 -61.90
CA GLU A 77 -13.64 12.19 -63.30
C GLU A 77 -14.77 12.76 -64.19
N LEU A 78 -15.48 13.80 -63.72
CA LEU A 78 -16.48 14.50 -64.54
C LEU A 78 -15.89 15.80 -65.06
N TYR A 79 -14.79 15.65 -65.80
CA TYR A 79 -14.30 16.59 -66.80
C TYR A 79 -13.66 15.79 -67.93
N GLN A 80 -14.50 15.19 -68.78
CA GLN A 80 -14.16 14.87 -70.15
C GLN A 80 -15.43 14.90 -71.00
#